data_AF-A0A7Y5A6I6-F1
#
_entry.id   AF-A0A7Y5A6I6-F1
#
_cell.length_a   1.000
_cell.length_b   1.000
_cell.length_c   1.000
_cell.angle_alpha   90.00
_cell.angle_beta   90.00
_cell.angle_gamma   90.00
#
_symmetry.space_group_name_H-M   'P 1'
#
loop_
_entity.id
_entity.type
_entity.pdbx_description
1 polymer ?
#
loop_
_entity_poly.entity_id
_entity_poly.type
_entity_poly.pdbx_seq_one_letter_code
_entity_poly.pdbx_strand_id
1 'polypeptide(L)'
;MLKKMINKLRMLIAVLDFLVKNSAKLTFVPALAGFVTSLQETMAQISAMQEAQLVTSKGHTLTKDALKQKAISSILDIIKRANAYAVVANDLMLKEAISITNSQLEVMPQGNLVSACRLVIDSCSSKIADMAAYGLTAQMLTNAGTDLANYEVALPGAKNIIAARKTATSQLDTLFYDAESTLKKIDAMMEIVSNTDPMFYQNYRNLRVIDDLKGKAKASGSQGITGTVASIDTGLNLAGVKVSITGTSYDAITDADGNYSLSLGETGTFSLKAQLSGYSDYTEDGIEVTAGEFTDLDFDMEQAQ
;
A
#
# COMPACT_ATOMS: atom_id res chain seq x y z
N MET A 1 -8.08 -11.93 2.41
CA MET A 1 -8.90 -12.85 3.22
C MET A 1 -10.19 -13.24 2.49
N LEU A 2 -10.64 -14.51 2.58
CA LEU A 2 -11.87 -14.97 1.95
C LEU A 2 -13.11 -14.40 2.64
N LYS A 3 -14.19 -14.14 1.89
CA LYS A 3 -15.45 -13.60 2.43
C LYS A 3 -16.01 -14.41 3.61
N LYS A 4 -15.90 -15.75 3.54
CA LYS A 4 -16.31 -16.66 4.62
C LYS A 4 -15.53 -16.41 5.93
N MET A 5 -14.23 -16.13 5.84
CA MET A 5 -13.40 -15.81 7.00
C MET A 5 -13.76 -14.45 7.60
N ILE A 6 -14.11 -13.47 6.77
CA ILE A 6 -14.55 -12.14 7.22
C ILE A 6 -15.86 -12.26 8.02
N ASN A 7 -16.85 -12.99 7.50
CA ASN A 7 -18.12 -13.23 8.21
C ASN A 7 -17.88 -13.96 9.55
N LYS A 8 -17.01 -14.98 9.56
CA LYS A 8 -16.62 -15.69 10.77
C LYS A 8 -15.91 -14.80 11.78
N LEU A 9 -14.98 -13.95 11.34
CA LEU A 9 -14.25 -13.03 12.20
C LEU A 9 -15.19 -12.05 12.90
N ARG A 10 -16.21 -11.56 12.20
CA ARG A 10 -17.23 -10.69 12.80
C ARG A 10 -17.98 -11.39 13.93
N MET A 11 -18.40 -12.63 13.71
CA MET A 11 -19.03 -13.47 14.74
C MET A 11 -18.08 -13.67 15.94
N LEU A 12 -16.81 -14.01 15.68
CA LEU A 12 -15.78 -14.17 16.71
C LEU A 12 -15.60 -12.90 17.57
N ILE A 13 -15.50 -11.73 16.93
CA ILE A 13 -15.38 -10.44 17.61
C ILE A 13 -16.59 -10.18 18.51
N ALA A 14 -17.81 -10.38 18.00
CA ALA A 14 -19.03 -10.10 18.76
C ALA A 14 -19.17 -11.04 19.97
N VAL A 15 -18.88 -12.34 19.79
CA VAL A 15 -18.90 -13.33 20.87
C VAL A 15 -17.83 -13.00 21.91
N LEU A 16 -16.61 -12.69 21.50
CA LEU A 16 -15.53 -12.39 22.43
C LEU A 16 -15.82 -11.11 23.24
N ASP A 17 -16.27 -10.04 22.58
CA ASP A 17 -16.66 -8.78 23.25
C ASP A 17 -17.76 -9.03 24.29
N PHE A 18 -18.78 -9.83 23.96
CA PHE A 18 -19.83 -10.21 24.89
C PHE A 18 -19.32 -11.00 26.10
N LEU A 19 -18.46 -11.99 25.87
CA LEU A 19 -17.89 -12.81 26.95
C LEU A 19 -16.99 -11.99 27.89
N VAL A 20 -16.17 -11.10 27.34
CA VAL A 20 -15.27 -10.23 28.11
C VAL A 20 -16.06 -9.23 28.96
N LYS A 21 -17.07 -8.57 28.37
CA LYS A 21 -17.95 -7.63 29.09
C LYS A 21 -18.74 -8.28 30.22
N ASN A 22 -18.99 -9.59 30.13
CA ASN A 22 -19.73 -10.36 31.12
C ASN A 22 -18.83 -11.32 31.93
N SER A 23 -17.52 -11.06 32.00
CA SER A 23 -16.55 -11.92 32.69
C SER A 23 -16.92 -12.27 34.14
N ALA A 24 -17.56 -11.36 34.87
CA ALA A 24 -18.07 -11.62 36.23
C ALA A 24 -19.05 -12.80 36.30
N LYS A 25 -19.88 -12.98 35.25
CA LYS A 25 -20.82 -14.10 35.13
C LYS A 25 -20.14 -15.42 34.77
N LEU A 26 -18.88 -15.41 34.36
CA LEU A 26 -18.11 -16.61 33.99
C LEU A 26 -17.32 -17.20 35.15
N THR A 27 -17.28 -16.52 36.31
CA THR A 27 -16.47 -16.88 37.48
C THR A 27 -16.81 -18.24 38.07
N PHE A 28 -18.05 -18.71 37.90
CA PHE A 28 -18.50 -20.00 38.41
C PHE A 28 -17.97 -21.20 37.61
N VAL A 29 -17.43 -20.98 36.39
CA VAL A 29 -16.74 -22.00 35.59
C VAL A 29 -15.31 -21.50 35.27
N PRO A 30 -14.33 -21.67 36.17
CA PRO A 30 -12.97 -21.17 35.95
C PRO A 30 -12.31 -21.70 34.67
N ALA A 31 -12.63 -22.93 34.27
CA ALA A 31 -12.14 -23.51 33.01
C ALA A 31 -12.63 -22.76 31.77
N LEU A 32 -13.83 -22.17 31.81
CA LEU A 32 -14.38 -21.36 30.71
C LEU A 32 -13.54 -20.11 30.50
N ALA A 33 -13.13 -19.44 31.58
CA ALA A 33 -12.29 -18.24 31.51
C ALA A 33 -10.96 -18.52 30.79
N GLY A 34 -10.33 -19.68 31.02
CA GLY A 34 -9.12 -20.09 30.31
C GLY A 34 -9.32 -20.21 28.80
N PHE A 35 -10.45 -20.77 28.35
CA PHE A 35 -10.75 -20.85 26.91
C PHE A 35 -11.08 -19.49 26.29
N VAL A 36 -11.70 -18.57 27.04
CA VAL A 36 -11.90 -17.19 26.57
C VAL A 36 -10.53 -16.53 26.33
N THR A 37 -9.57 -16.68 27.25
CA THR A 37 -8.21 -16.16 27.06
C THR A 37 -7.52 -16.76 25.83
N SER A 38 -7.58 -18.08 25.62
CA SER A 38 -7.02 -18.70 24.42
C SER A 38 -7.67 -18.20 23.13
N LEU A 39 -8.98 -17.92 23.15
CA LEU A 39 -9.68 -17.32 22.01
C LEU A 39 -9.20 -15.88 21.75
N GLN A 40 -8.96 -15.09 22.80
CA GLN A 40 -8.39 -13.73 22.69
C GLN A 40 -7.00 -13.77 22.03
N GLU A 41 -6.13 -14.67 22.48
CA GLU A 41 -4.78 -14.84 21.91
C GLU A 41 -4.84 -15.23 20.43
N THR A 42 -5.70 -16.20 20.08
CA THR A 42 -5.91 -16.62 18.69
C THR A 42 -6.41 -15.45 17.84
N MET A 43 -7.33 -14.64 18.36
CA MET A 43 -7.83 -13.45 17.66
C MET A 43 -6.76 -12.37 17.46
N ALA A 44 -5.88 -12.15 18.44
CA ALA A 44 -4.75 -11.23 18.27
C ALA A 44 -3.79 -11.72 17.17
N GLN A 45 -3.54 -13.03 17.10
CA GLN A 45 -2.74 -13.63 16.03
C GLN A 45 -3.41 -13.50 14.65
N ILE A 46 -4.75 -13.66 14.56
CA ILE A 46 -5.49 -13.44 13.31
C ILE A 46 -5.32 -12.00 12.82
N SER A 47 -5.46 -11.00 13.70
CA SER A 47 -5.28 -9.59 13.34
C SER A 47 -3.86 -9.30 12.84
N ALA A 48 -2.83 -9.82 13.53
CA ALA A 48 -1.44 -9.67 13.09
C ALA A 48 -1.18 -10.29 11.70
N MET A 49 -1.76 -11.46 11.42
CA MET A 49 -1.64 -12.11 10.11
C MET A 49 -2.44 -11.39 9.01
N GLN A 50 -3.55 -10.74 9.35
CA GLN A 50 -4.27 -9.86 8.42
C GLN A 50 -3.42 -8.68 8.00
N GLU A 51 -2.79 -7.99 8.96
CA GLU A 51 -1.90 -6.86 8.68
C GLU A 51 -0.73 -7.30 7.79
N ALA A 52 -0.10 -8.43 8.10
CA ALA A 52 0.97 -9.01 7.29
C ALA A 52 0.52 -9.36 5.85
N GLN A 53 -0.74 -9.74 5.65
CA GLN A 53 -1.30 -10.02 4.31
C GLN A 53 -1.50 -8.72 3.49
N LEU A 54 -1.76 -7.59 4.13
CA LEU A 54 -2.02 -6.30 3.48
C LEU A 54 -0.74 -5.58 3.03
N VAL A 55 0.43 -5.94 3.58
CA VAL A 55 1.71 -5.30 3.23
C VAL A 55 2.02 -5.47 1.72
N THR A 56 2.31 -4.36 1.05
CA THR A 56 2.59 -4.35 -0.39
C THR A 56 4.09 -4.39 -0.68
N SER A 57 4.48 -5.03 -1.79
CA SER A 57 5.89 -5.12 -2.21
C SER A 57 6.36 -3.93 -3.06
N LYS A 58 5.45 -3.00 -3.42
CA LYS A 58 5.75 -1.91 -4.37
C LYS A 58 6.75 -0.92 -3.77
N GLY A 59 6.58 -0.53 -2.51
CA GLY A 59 7.52 0.35 -1.80
C GLY A 59 8.96 -0.19 -1.80
N HIS A 60 9.13 -1.47 -1.49
CA HIS A 60 10.44 -2.13 -1.52
C HIS A 60 11.09 -2.14 -2.90
N THR A 61 10.29 -2.23 -3.97
CA THR A 61 10.81 -2.20 -5.34
C THR A 61 11.36 -0.81 -5.66
N LEU A 62 10.60 0.24 -5.33
CA LEU A 62 11.02 1.64 -5.52
C LEU A 62 12.24 1.99 -4.68
N THR A 63 12.27 1.60 -3.39
CA THR A 63 13.43 1.84 -2.52
C THR A 63 14.68 1.14 -3.05
N LYS A 64 14.57 -0.11 -3.50
CA LYS A 64 15.68 -0.85 -4.08
C LYS A 64 16.19 -0.18 -5.36
N ASP A 65 15.31 0.30 -6.23
CA ASP A 65 15.71 1.00 -7.46
C ASP A 65 16.37 2.37 -7.14
N ALA A 66 15.88 3.10 -6.14
CA ALA A 66 16.51 4.33 -5.66
C ALA A 66 17.92 4.09 -5.08
N LEU A 67 18.08 3.03 -4.27
CA LEU A 67 19.39 2.63 -3.73
C LEU A 67 20.36 2.17 -4.84
N LYS A 68 19.86 1.47 -5.85
CA LYS A 68 20.64 1.10 -7.04
C LYS A 68 21.19 2.35 -7.74
N GLN A 69 20.33 3.33 -8.02
CA GLN A 69 20.72 4.56 -8.69
C GLN A 69 21.72 5.37 -7.87
N LYS A 70 21.52 5.44 -6.54
CA LYS A 70 22.47 6.07 -5.63
C LYS A 70 23.85 5.41 -5.71
N ALA A 71 23.92 4.07 -5.59
CA ALA A 71 25.18 3.34 -5.66
C ALA A 71 25.88 3.51 -7.03
N ILE A 72 25.14 3.45 -8.15
CA ILE A 72 25.67 3.68 -9.50
C ILE A 72 26.25 5.10 -9.61
N SER A 73 25.53 6.12 -9.14
CA SER A 73 26.00 7.51 -9.21
C SER A 73 27.30 7.74 -8.43
N SER A 74 27.42 7.17 -7.22
CA SER A 74 28.62 7.24 -6.39
C SER A 74 29.82 6.56 -7.07
N ILE A 75 29.60 5.39 -7.69
CA ILE A 75 30.65 4.65 -8.42
C ILE A 75 31.09 5.38 -9.69
N LEU A 76 30.15 5.97 -10.44
CA LEU A 76 30.51 6.71 -11.66
C LEU A 76 31.35 7.96 -11.36
N ASP A 77 31.11 8.64 -10.23
CA ASP A 77 31.95 9.77 -9.81
C ASP A 77 33.38 9.30 -9.49
N ILE A 78 33.52 8.15 -8.82
CA ILE A 78 34.82 7.52 -8.57
C ILE A 78 35.51 7.14 -9.88
N ILE A 79 34.79 6.50 -10.82
CA ILE A 79 35.33 6.10 -12.14
C ILE A 79 35.84 7.31 -12.92
N LYS A 80 35.12 8.45 -12.91
CA LYS A 80 35.55 9.67 -13.61
C LYS A 80 36.88 10.18 -13.05
N ARG A 81 37.02 10.24 -11.72
CA ARG A 81 38.24 10.70 -11.04
C ARG A 81 39.41 9.74 -11.24
N ALA A 82 39.16 8.43 -11.12
CA ALA A 82 40.15 7.39 -11.35
C ALA A 82 40.63 7.36 -12.81
N ASN A 83 39.74 7.61 -13.79
CA ASN A 83 40.11 7.72 -15.19
C ASN A 83 41.04 8.91 -15.47
N ALA A 84 40.81 10.06 -14.82
CA ALA A 84 41.69 11.22 -14.96
C ALA A 84 43.13 10.88 -14.52
N TYR A 85 43.29 10.19 -13.39
CA TYR A 85 44.59 9.68 -12.94
C TYR A 85 45.17 8.66 -13.93
N ALA A 86 44.39 7.65 -14.35
CA ALA A 86 44.87 6.56 -15.20
C ALA A 86 45.41 7.06 -16.55
N VAL A 87 44.78 8.10 -17.13
CA VAL A 87 45.24 8.72 -18.38
C VAL A 87 46.54 9.49 -18.18
N VAL A 88 46.67 10.28 -17.10
CA VAL A 88 47.87 11.09 -16.84
C VAL A 88 49.07 10.23 -16.42
N ALA A 89 48.83 9.20 -15.59
CA ALA A 89 49.85 8.26 -15.14
C ALA A 89 50.18 7.18 -16.18
N ASN A 90 49.42 7.11 -17.29
CA ASN A 90 49.51 6.07 -18.32
C ASN A 90 49.39 4.63 -17.76
N ASP A 91 48.52 4.44 -16.78
CA ASP A 91 48.26 3.13 -16.15
C ASP A 91 47.17 2.37 -16.91
N LEU A 92 47.62 1.44 -17.77
CA LEU A 92 46.74 0.65 -18.61
C LEU A 92 45.89 -0.36 -17.82
N MET A 93 46.42 -0.93 -16.73
CA MET A 93 45.70 -1.93 -15.93
C MET A 93 44.54 -1.29 -15.18
N LEU A 94 44.78 -0.13 -14.58
CA LEU A 94 43.72 0.60 -13.89
C LEU A 94 42.65 1.06 -14.89
N LYS A 95 43.06 1.54 -16.06
CA LYS A 95 42.13 1.99 -17.12
C LYS A 95 41.21 0.86 -17.61
N GLU A 96 41.72 -0.35 -17.76
CA GLU A 96 40.91 -1.51 -18.12
C GLU A 96 39.94 -1.89 -16.99
N ALA A 97 40.41 -1.93 -15.74
CA ALA A 97 39.61 -2.30 -14.58
C ALA A 97 38.44 -1.35 -14.29
N ILE A 98 38.54 -0.07 -14.64
CA ILE A 98 37.51 0.96 -14.39
C ILE A 98 36.67 1.34 -15.62
N SER A 99 36.82 0.61 -16.74
CA SER A 99 36.20 0.92 -18.03
C SER A 99 34.68 0.67 -18.12
N ILE A 100 33.95 0.80 -17.01
CA ILE A 100 32.53 0.49 -16.91
C ILE A 100 31.69 1.77 -17.07
N THR A 101 30.67 1.70 -17.92
CA THR A 101 29.78 2.84 -18.24
C THR A 101 28.46 2.79 -17.45
N ASN A 102 27.74 3.92 -17.39
CA ASN A 102 26.42 4.00 -16.74
C ASN A 102 25.44 2.98 -17.32
N SER A 103 25.32 2.92 -18.64
CA SER A 103 24.40 2.00 -19.32
C SER A 103 24.71 0.54 -18.98
N GLN A 104 25.99 0.17 -18.91
CA GLN A 104 26.40 -1.17 -18.50
C GLN A 104 25.99 -1.48 -17.05
N LEU A 105 26.19 -0.55 -16.10
CA LEU A 105 25.79 -0.73 -14.70
C LEU A 105 24.27 -0.83 -14.53
N GLU A 106 23.50 -0.08 -15.33
CA GLU A 106 22.04 -0.09 -15.27
C GLU A 106 21.43 -1.43 -15.72
N VAL A 107 22.00 -2.07 -16.74
CA VAL A 107 21.47 -3.33 -17.29
C VAL A 107 22.03 -4.58 -16.63
N MET A 108 23.11 -4.46 -15.84
CA MET A 108 23.74 -5.61 -15.20
C MET A 108 22.79 -6.34 -14.23
N PRO A 109 22.86 -7.68 -14.18
CA PRO A 109 22.20 -8.47 -13.14
C PRO A 109 22.63 -8.04 -11.73
N GLN A 110 21.73 -8.20 -10.77
CA GLN A 110 21.90 -7.69 -9.39
C GLN A 110 23.20 -8.16 -8.73
N GLY A 111 23.55 -9.45 -8.88
CA GLY A 111 24.80 -10.00 -8.34
C GLY A 111 26.05 -9.47 -9.05
N ASN A 112 26.02 -9.41 -10.38
CA ASN A 112 27.14 -8.92 -11.18
C ASN A 112 27.40 -7.43 -10.96
N LEU A 113 26.35 -6.62 -10.78
CA LEU A 113 26.45 -5.19 -10.46
C LEU A 113 27.24 -4.98 -9.16
N VAL A 114 26.91 -5.75 -8.12
CA VAL A 114 27.60 -5.68 -6.83
C VAL A 114 29.07 -6.04 -6.97
N SER A 115 29.38 -7.16 -7.65
CA SER A 115 30.76 -7.58 -7.88
C SER A 115 31.56 -6.56 -8.69
N ALA A 116 30.96 -5.98 -9.74
CA ALA A 116 31.59 -4.98 -10.58
C ALA A 116 31.90 -3.69 -9.80
N CYS A 117 30.94 -3.18 -9.01
CA CYS A 117 31.14 -2.00 -8.17
C CYS A 117 32.23 -2.23 -7.10
N ARG A 118 32.27 -3.42 -6.47
CA ARG A 118 33.33 -3.76 -5.51
C ARG A 118 34.70 -3.78 -6.16
N LEU A 119 34.83 -4.39 -7.35
CA LEU A 119 36.09 -4.43 -8.07
C LEU A 119 36.65 -3.02 -8.34
N VAL A 120 35.79 -2.06 -8.70
CA VAL A 120 36.18 -0.65 -8.89
C VAL A 120 36.65 -0.02 -7.58
N ILE A 121 35.91 -0.21 -6.48
CA ILE A 121 36.30 0.30 -5.15
C ILE A 121 37.65 -0.28 -4.73
N ASP A 122 37.85 -1.59 -4.87
CA ASP A 122 39.08 -2.28 -4.48
C ASP A 122 40.28 -1.81 -5.32
N SER A 123 40.08 -1.67 -6.63
CA SER A 123 41.10 -1.15 -7.55
C SER A 123 41.53 0.28 -7.18
N CYS A 124 40.58 1.15 -6.85
CA CYS A 124 40.87 2.53 -6.44
C CYS A 124 41.48 2.62 -5.03
N SER A 125 41.09 1.72 -4.13
CA SER A 125 41.59 1.69 -2.74
C SER A 125 43.09 1.43 -2.69
N SER A 126 43.61 0.60 -3.60
CA SER A 126 45.04 0.28 -3.68
C SER A 126 45.94 1.48 -4.01
N LYS A 127 45.40 2.54 -4.63
CA LYS A 127 46.14 3.68 -5.19
C LYS A 127 45.60 5.04 -4.74
N ILE A 128 44.86 5.08 -3.63
CA ILE A 128 44.16 6.28 -3.16
C ILE A 128 45.11 7.48 -2.91
N ALA A 129 46.34 7.21 -2.45
CA ALA A 129 47.32 8.27 -2.17
C ALA A 129 47.68 9.08 -3.42
N ASP A 130 47.86 8.41 -4.56
CA ASP A 130 48.22 9.05 -5.83
C ASP A 130 47.01 9.75 -6.48
N MET A 131 45.82 9.22 -6.24
CA MET A 131 44.56 9.75 -6.78
C MET A 131 44.02 10.95 -5.99
N ALA A 132 44.59 11.26 -4.82
CA ALA A 132 44.16 12.38 -3.99
C ALA A 132 44.29 13.72 -4.72
N ALA A 133 45.32 13.90 -5.55
CA ALA A 133 45.53 15.10 -6.36
C ALA A 133 44.45 15.30 -7.44
N TYR A 134 43.74 14.23 -7.82
CA TYR A 134 42.66 14.22 -8.79
C TYR A 134 41.27 14.32 -8.13
N GLY A 135 41.26 14.63 -6.83
CA GLY A 135 40.05 14.86 -6.06
C GLY A 135 39.34 13.59 -5.59
N LEU A 136 39.98 12.40 -5.66
CA LEU A 136 39.43 11.19 -5.05
C LEU A 136 39.84 11.14 -3.57
N THR A 137 38.85 11.06 -2.67
CA THR A 137 39.11 10.97 -1.22
C THR A 137 38.74 9.60 -0.67
N ALA A 138 39.39 9.16 0.41
CA ALA A 138 39.08 7.89 1.07
C ALA A 138 37.61 7.83 1.52
N GLN A 139 37.04 8.96 1.97
CA GLN A 139 35.64 9.04 2.37
C GLN A 139 34.66 8.72 1.23
N MET A 140 35.00 9.06 -0.01
CA MET A 140 34.15 8.74 -1.17
C MET A 140 34.09 7.24 -1.42
N LEU A 141 35.20 6.52 -1.27
CA LEU A 141 35.21 5.06 -1.39
C LEU A 141 34.39 4.41 -0.28
N THR A 142 34.52 4.90 0.96
CA THR A 142 33.72 4.42 2.09
C THR A 142 32.23 4.65 1.85
N ASN A 143 31.83 5.85 1.41
CA ASN A 143 30.43 6.18 1.13
C ASN A 143 29.86 5.30 0.01
N ALA A 144 30.61 5.09 -1.07
CA ALA A 144 30.21 4.18 -2.16
C ALA A 144 30.07 2.72 -1.69
N GLY A 145 30.97 2.27 -0.81
CA GLY A 145 30.86 0.95 -0.17
C GLY A 145 29.61 0.82 0.71
N THR A 146 29.27 1.85 1.49
CA THR A 146 28.03 1.89 2.28
C THR A 146 26.79 1.90 1.41
N ASP A 147 26.76 2.70 0.33
CA ASP A 147 25.63 2.74 -0.61
C ASP A 147 25.42 1.37 -1.28
N LEU A 148 26.49 0.67 -1.64
CA LEU A 148 26.43 -0.66 -2.21
C LEU A 148 25.92 -1.71 -1.21
N ALA A 149 26.40 -1.66 0.04
CA ALA A 149 25.92 -2.54 1.10
C ALA A 149 24.42 -2.34 1.39
N ASN A 150 23.93 -1.10 1.37
CA ASN A 150 22.51 -0.80 1.51
C ASN A 150 21.68 -1.39 0.35
N TYR A 151 22.18 -1.31 -0.88
CA TYR A 151 21.54 -1.95 -2.04
C TYR A 151 21.49 -3.47 -1.89
N GLU A 152 22.59 -4.11 -1.46
CA GLU A 152 22.66 -5.56 -1.22
C GLU A 152 21.61 -6.04 -0.20
N VAL A 153 21.48 -5.32 0.92
CA VAL A 153 20.48 -5.63 1.96
C VAL A 153 19.04 -5.48 1.44
N ALA A 154 18.81 -4.59 0.47
CA ALA A 154 17.49 -4.37 -0.12
C ALA A 154 17.07 -5.43 -1.16
N LEU A 155 18.01 -6.22 -1.71
CA LEU A 155 17.75 -7.20 -2.77
C LEU A 155 16.63 -8.22 -2.45
N PRO A 156 16.60 -8.88 -1.28
CA PRO A 156 15.57 -9.87 -0.98
C PRO A 156 14.21 -9.26 -0.58
N GLY A 157 14.12 -7.93 -0.37
CA GLY A 157 12.99 -7.28 0.29
C GLY A 157 11.63 -7.65 -0.31
N ALA A 158 11.44 -7.46 -1.62
CA ALA A 158 10.18 -7.79 -2.29
C ALA A 158 9.83 -9.28 -2.21
N LYS A 159 10.84 -10.17 -2.33
CA LYS A 159 10.65 -11.62 -2.23
C LYS A 159 10.24 -12.05 -0.83
N ASN A 160 10.85 -11.45 0.20
CA ASN A 160 10.50 -11.70 1.60
C ASN A 160 9.05 -11.29 1.89
N ILE A 161 8.57 -10.16 1.36
CA ILE A 161 7.16 -9.75 1.51
C ILE A 161 6.21 -10.73 0.82
N ILE A 162 6.53 -11.19 -0.39
CA ILE A 162 5.70 -12.20 -1.09
C ILE A 162 5.65 -13.50 -0.30
N ALA A 163 6.80 -13.97 0.21
CA ALA A 163 6.87 -15.16 1.06
C ALA A 163 6.06 -14.99 2.36
N ALA A 164 6.22 -13.86 3.05
CA ALA A 164 5.50 -13.54 4.28
C ALA A 164 3.99 -13.52 4.05
N ARG A 165 3.50 -12.90 2.96
CA ARG A 165 2.06 -12.92 2.61
C ARG A 165 1.53 -14.32 2.35
N LYS A 166 2.32 -15.17 1.69
CA LYS A 166 1.94 -16.58 1.46
C LYS A 166 1.85 -17.34 2.78
N THR A 167 2.82 -17.16 3.67
CA THR A 167 2.81 -17.73 5.02
C THR A 167 1.61 -17.24 5.83
N ALA A 168 1.36 -15.93 5.86
CA ALA A 168 0.23 -15.34 6.56
C ALA A 168 -1.11 -15.89 6.04
N THR A 169 -1.25 -16.06 4.73
CA THR A 169 -2.44 -16.67 4.12
C THR A 169 -2.65 -18.10 4.62
N SER A 170 -1.60 -18.92 4.65
CA SER A 170 -1.67 -20.29 5.17
C SER A 170 -1.93 -20.34 6.68
N GLN A 171 -1.36 -19.42 7.46
CA GLN A 171 -1.54 -19.37 8.92
C GLN A 171 -2.95 -18.93 9.30
N LEU A 172 -3.58 -18.04 8.53
CA LEU A 172 -4.98 -17.66 8.75
C LEU A 172 -5.89 -18.90 8.72
N ASP A 173 -5.74 -19.80 7.76
CA ASP A 173 -6.56 -21.02 7.70
C ASP A 173 -6.46 -21.86 8.99
N THR A 174 -5.24 -22.07 9.49
CA THR A 174 -4.99 -22.79 10.75
C THR A 174 -5.59 -22.06 11.95
N LEU A 175 -5.37 -20.74 12.06
CA LEU A 175 -5.88 -19.95 13.19
C LEU A 175 -7.40 -19.93 13.26
N PHE A 176 -8.09 -19.87 12.11
CA PHE A 176 -9.55 -19.97 12.09
C PHE A 176 -10.04 -21.36 12.50
N TYR A 177 -9.31 -22.43 12.15
CA TYR A 177 -9.60 -23.78 12.64
C TYR A 177 -9.44 -23.89 14.17
N ASP A 178 -8.36 -23.33 14.71
CA ASP A 178 -8.09 -23.34 16.16
C ASP A 178 -9.11 -22.49 16.94
N ALA A 179 -9.53 -21.35 16.39
CA ALA A 179 -10.60 -20.53 16.94
C ALA A 179 -11.93 -21.29 16.98
N GLU A 180 -12.28 -22.03 15.91
CA GLU A 180 -13.49 -22.86 15.87
C GLU A 180 -13.43 -24.02 16.88
N SER A 181 -12.28 -24.67 17.01
CA SER A 181 -12.05 -25.73 18.00
C SER A 181 -12.22 -25.20 19.42
N THR A 182 -11.66 -24.02 19.70
CA THR A 182 -11.80 -23.35 21.00
C THR A 182 -13.26 -22.96 21.28
N LEU A 183 -13.97 -22.42 20.29
CA LEU A 183 -15.38 -22.11 20.41
C LEU A 183 -16.27 -23.32 20.70
N LYS A 184 -15.97 -24.50 20.13
CA LYS A 184 -16.70 -25.74 20.45
C LYS A 184 -16.54 -26.12 21.93
N LYS A 185 -15.34 -25.90 22.50
CA LYS A 185 -15.09 -26.12 23.93
C LYS A 185 -15.85 -25.11 24.79
N ILE A 186 -15.91 -23.84 24.36
CA ILE A 186 -16.71 -22.80 25.01
C ILE A 186 -18.21 -23.16 24.97
N ASP A 187 -18.73 -23.61 23.83
CA ASP A 187 -20.14 -24.02 23.71
C ASP A 187 -20.53 -25.10 24.71
N ALA A 188 -19.70 -26.15 24.83
CA ALA A 188 -19.94 -27.25 25.75
C ALA A 188 -19.98 -26.77 27.21
N MET A 189 -19.11 -25.81 27.57
CA MET A 189 -19.10 -25.22 28.91
C MET A 189 -20.25 -24.23 29.12
N MET A 190 -20.71 -23.55 28.07
CA MET A 190 -21.85 -22.63 28.13
C MET A 190 -23.17 -23.34 28.39
N GLU A 191 -23.29 -24.64 28.11
CA GLU A 191 -24.47 -25.44 28.52
C GLU A 191 -24.64 -25.46 30.04
N ILE A 192 -23.55 -25.41 30.83
CA ILE A 192 -23.62 -25.32 32.29
C ILE A 192 -24.27 -24.00 32.71
N VAL A 193 -23.93 -22.91 32.00
CA VAL A 193 -24.46 -21.56 32.24
C VAL A 193 -25.94 -21.44 31.89
N SER A 194 -26.45 -22.29 30.99
CA SER A 194 -27.84 -22.25 30.55
C SER A 194 -28.86 -22.44 31.68
N ASN A 195 -28.50 -23.22 32.70
CA ASN A 195 -29.36 -23.48 33.86
C ASN A 195 -29.32 -22.34 34.90
N THR A 196 -28.24 -21.55 34.91
CA THR A 196 -28.03 -20.47 35.89
C THR A 196 -28.51 -19.12 35.38
N ASP A 197 -28.23 -18.79 34.12
CA ASP A 197 -28.68 -17.55 33.47
C ASP A 197 -29.14 -17.86 32.03
N PRO A 198 -30.42 -18.22 31.85
CA PRO A 198 -30.97 -18.58 30.54
C PRO A 198 -30.88 -17.43 29.52
N MET A 199 -31.03 -16.19 29.96
CA MET A 199 -31.01 -15.02 29.08
C MET A 199 -29.59 -14.73 28.59
N PHE A 200 -28.58 -14.88 29.45
CA PHE A 200 -27.18 -14.79 29.05
C PHE A 200 -26.81 -15.86 28.01
N TYR A 201 -27.24 -17.11 28.24
CA TYR A 201 -27.03 -18.18 27.28
C TYR A 201 -27.69 -17.91 25.92
N GLN A 202 -28.93 -17.43 25.91
CA GLN A 202 -29.62 -17.07 24.67
C GLN A 202 -28.90 -15.97 23.90
N ASN A 203 -28.45 -14.92 24.57
CA ASN A 203 -27.68 -13.85 23.94
C ASN A 203 -26.37 -14.36 23.35
N TYR A 204 -25.65 -15.23 24.06
CA TYR A 204 -24.47 -15.91 23.54
C TYR A 204 -24.77 -16.71 22.27
N ARG A 205 -25.83 -17.53 22.27
CA ARG A 205 -26.23 -18.35 21.12
C ARG A 205 -26.64 -17.49 19.91
N ASN A 206 -27.33 -16.38 20.13
CA ASN A 206 -27.69 -15.44 19.07
C ASN A 206 -26.44 -14.82 18.43
N LEU A 207 -25.45 -14.43 19.24
CA LEU A 207 -24.18 -13.90 18.74
C LEU A 207 -23.33 -14.94 18.01
N ARG A 208 -23.52 -16.25 18.26
CA ARG A 208 -22.82 -17.36 17.59
C ARG A 208 -23.31 -17.61 16.16
N VAL A 209 -24.40 -16.98 15.72
CA VAL A 209 -24.88 -17.07 14.34
C VAL A 209 -23.92 -16.34 13.41
N ILE A 210 -23.49 -17.00 12.35
CA ILE A 210 -22.68 -16.36 11.30
C ILE A 210 -23.63 -15.71 10.32
N ASP A 211 -23.79 -14.39 10.46
CA ASP A 211 -24.49 -13.60 9.47
C ASP A 211 -23.58 -13.39 8.27
N ASP A 212 -23.99 -13.91 7.12
CA ASP A 212 -23.33 -13.59 5.88
C ASP A 212 -23.50 -12.09 5.59
N LEU A 213 -22.38 -11.40 5.38
CA LEU A 213 -22.41 -10.10 4.71
C LEU A 213 -22.97 -10.34 3.30
N LYS A 214 -24.28 -10.21 3.17
CA LYS A 214 -24.85 -9.80 1.89
C LYS A 214 -24.11 -8.51 1.59
N GLY A 215 -23.41 -8.47 0.45
CA GLY A 215 -22.99 -7.16 -0.04
C GLY A 215 -24.25 -6.31 -0.02
N LYS A 216 -24.14 -5.02 0.33
CA LYS A 216 -25.25 -4.11 0.00
C LYS A 216 -25.63 -4.49 -1.42
N ALA A 217 -26.88 -4.91 -1.64
CA ALA A 217 -27.36 -5.08 -3.01
C ALA A 217 -26.88 -3.81 -3.71
N LYS A 218 -26.12 -3.93 -4.80
CA LYS A 218 -25.78 -2.74 -5.58
C LYS A 218 -27.12 -2.03 -5.72
N ALA A 219 -27.26 -0.87 -5.07
CA ALA A 219 -28.36 0.00 -5.42
C ALA A 219 -28.25 0.08 -6.94
N SER A 220 -29.33 -0.21 -7.66
CA SER A 220 -29.36 -0.13 -9.12
C SER A 220 -28.53 1.09 -9.52
N GLY A 221 -27.45 0.85 -10.27
CA GLY A 221 -26.18 1.56 -10.17
C GLY A 221 -26.26 3.07 -9.93
N SER A 222 -25.42 3.62 -9.06
CA SER A 222 -25.08 5.03 -9.23
C SER A 222 -24.26 5.12 -10.51
N GLN A 223 -24.84 5.72 -11.53
CA GLN A 223 -24.12 6.20 -12.71
C GLN A 223 -23.92 7.70 -12.59
N GLY A 224 -23.00 8.27 -13.34
CA GLY A 224 -22.74 9.70 -13.22
C GLY A 224 -21.51 10.16 -13.97
N ILE A 225 -21.10 11.37 -13.63
CA ILE A 225 -19.86 11.98 -14.11
C ILE A 225 -19.06 12.38 -12.88
N THR A 226 -17.76 12.12 -12.91
CA THR A 226 -16.83 12.50 -11.83
C THR A 226 -15.59 13.13 -12.45
N GLY A 227 -14.86 13.92 -11.68
CA GLY A 227 -13.61 14.48 -12.17
C GLY A 227 -13.08 15.58 -11.28
N THR A 228 -12.10 16.29 -11.81
CA THR A 228 -11.38 17.37 -11.15
C THR A 228 -11.42 18.64 -11.99
N VAL A 229 -11.50 19.78 -11.31
CA VAL A 229 -11.46 21.09 -11.95
C VAL A 229 -10.25 21.86 -11.45
N ALA A 230 -9.44 22.37 -12.37
CA ALA A 230 -8.28 23.23 -12.04
C ALA A 230 -8.31 24.55 -12.81
N SER A 231 -7.48 25.50 -12.40
CA SER A 231 -7.28 26.77 -13.10
C SER A 231 -6.18 26.59 -14.15
N ILE A 232 -6.48 26.94 -15.40
CA ILE A 232 -5.49 26.86 -16.49
C ILE A 232 -4.29 27.80 -16.25
N ASP A 233 -4.53 28.94 -15.59
CA ASP A 233 -3.52 29.96 -15.33
C ASP A 233 -2.52 29.55 -14.24
N THR A 234 -3.00 28.86 -13.20
CA THR A 234 -2.21 28.55 -12.00
C THR A 234 -1.85 27.08 -11.86
N GLY A 235 -2.57 26.19 -12.54
CA GLY A 235 -2.49 24.74 -12.36
C GLY A 235 -2.99 24.25 -11.00
N LEU A 236 -3.64 25.12 -10.22
CA LEU A 236 -4.20 24.78 -8.90
C LEU A 236 -5.65 24.31 -9.03
N ASN A 237 -6.02 23.32 -8.23
CA ASN A 237 -7.38 22.79 -8.18
C ASN A 237 -8.37 23.84 -7.63
N LEU A 238 -9.57 23.88 -8.21
CA LEU A 238 -10.59 24.88 -7.93
C LEU A 238 -11.71 24.31 -7.08
N ALA A 239 -11.82 24.81 -5.85
CA ALA A 239 -12.92 24.51 -4.94
C ALA A 239 -14.13 25.44 -5.18
N GLY A 240 -15.34 24.93 -4.94
CA GLY A 240 -16.57 25.70 -5.03
C GLY A 240 -17.13 25.90 -6.45
N VAL A 241 -16.57 25.24 -7.46
CA VAL A 241 -17.09 25.26 -8.84
C VAL A 241 -18.42 24.54 -8.87
N LYS A 242 -19.47 25.21 -9.36
CA LYS A 242 -20.77 24.58 -9.59
C LYS A 242 -20.75 23.86 -10.93
N VAL A 243 -20.78 22.53 -10.89
CA VAL A 243 -20.86 21.64 -12.06
C VAL A 243 -22.29 21.16 -12.21
N SER A 244 -22.89 21.32 -13.39
CA SER A 244 -24.31 21.02 -13.64
C SER A 244 -24.54 20.41 -15.01
N ILE A 245 -25.63 19.66 -15.18
CA ILE A 245 -26.01 19.10 -16.48
C ILE A 245 -27.11 19.94 -17.10
N THR A 246 -26.83 20.49 -18.28
CA THR A 246 -27.72 21.39 -19.01
C THR A 246 -29.07 20.71 -19.25
N GLY A 247 -30.16 21.39 -18.88
CA GLY A 247 -31.52 20.89 -19.06
C GLY A 247 -32.03 19.94 -17.96
N THR A 248 -31.25 19.73 -16.89
CA THR A 248 -31.65 18.88 -15.75
C THR A 248 -31.49 19.63 -14.41
N SER A 249 -31.89 18.99 -13.31
CA SER A 249 -31.63 19.49 -11.95
C SER A 249 -30.38 18.86 -11.31
N TYR A 250 -29.56 18.13 -12.08
CA TYR A 250 -28.36 17.52 -11.54
C TYR A 250 -27.23 18.54 -11.45
N ASP A 251 -26.75 18.76 -10.23
CA ASP A 251 -25.57 19.57 -9.97
C ASP A 251 -24.71 19.00 -8.84
N ALA A 252 -23.46 19.44 -8.81
CA ALA A 252 -22.46 19.15 -7.80
C ALA A 252 -21.58 20.39 -7.60
N ILE A 253 -20.91 20.48 -6.45
CA ILE A 253 -19.95 21.54 -6.14
C ILE A 253 -18.59 20.88 -5.88
N THR A 254 -17.52 21.42 -6.47
CA THR A 254 -16.18 20.89 -6.24
C THR A 254 -15.73 21.08 -4.78
N ASP A 255 -15.04 20.09 -4.23
CA ASP A 255 -14.48 20.12 -2.89
C ASP A 255 -13.18 20.94 -2.81
N ALA A 256 -12.52 20.96 -1.64
CA ALA A 256 -11.28 21.70 -1.41
C ALA A 256 -10.11 21.27 -2.31
N ASP A 257 -10.15 20.03 -2.80
CA ASP A 257 -9.15 19.46 -3.70
C ASP A 257 -9.60 19.52 -5.17
N GLY A 258 -10.70 20.22 -5.47
CA GLY A 258 -11.26 20.42 -6.81
C GLY A 258 -12.01 19.22 -7.38
N ASN A 259 -12.30 18.19 -6.58
CA ASN A 259 -13.04 17.02 -7.05
C ASN A 259 -14.54 17.27 -7.06
N TYR A 260 -15.25 16.77 -8.07
CA TYR A 260 -16.71 16.72 -8.11
C TYR A 260 -17.19 15.30 -8.44
N SER A 261 -18.40 14.98 -7.98
CA SER A 261 -19.11 13.76 -8.36
C SER A 261 -20.59 14.06 -8.54
N LEU A 262 -21.09 13.85 -9.75
CA LEU A 262 -22.46 14.15 -10.16
C LEU A 262 -23.17 12.83 -10.48
N SER A 263 -24.08 12.43 -9.59
CA SER A 263 -24.85 11.19 -9.74
C SER A 263 -26.08 11.42 -10.61
N LEU A 264 -26.16 10.70 -11.72
CA LEU A 264 -27.26 10.74 -12.69
C LEU A 264 -28.24 9.60 -12.45
N GLY A 265 -29.53 9.85 -12.67
CA GLY A 265 -30.58 8.82 -12.59
C GLY A 265 -30.77 8.02 -13.88
N GLU A 266 -30.17 8.47 -14.98
CA GLU A 266 -30.41 7.99 -16.33
C GLU A 266 -29.08 7.86 -17.10
N THR A 267 -29.07 7.02 -18.13
CA THR A 267 -27.95 6.82 -19.05
C THR A 267 -28.21 7.54 -20.36
N GLY A 268 -27.15 7.99 -21.04
CA GLY A 268 -27.28 8.70 -22.30
C GLY A 268 -26.11 9.65 -22.52
N THR A 269 -26.27 10.56 -23.47
CA THR A 269 -25.29 11.58 -23.78
C THR A 269 -25.73 12.91 -23.18
N PHE A 270 -24.87 13.53 -22.38
CA PHE A 270 -25.17 14.76 -21.63
C PHE A 270 -24.27 15.92 -22.05
N SER A 271 -24.71 17.13 -21.67
CA SER A 271 -23.97 18.39 -21.78
C SER A 271 -23.72 18.93 -20.38
N LEU A 272 -22.45 19.13 -20.03
CA LEU A 272 -22.01 19.61 -18.73
C LEU A 272 -21.66 21.09 -18.81
N LYS A 273 -22.05 21.84 -17.78
CA LYS A 273 -21.71 23.25 -17.58
C LYS A 273 -21.10 23.46 -16.21
N ALA A 274 -19.94 24.12 -16.15
CA ALA A 274 -19.25 24.47 -14.92
C ALA A 274 -19.11 25.99 -14.75
N GLN A 275 -19.36 26.49 -13.55
CA GLN A 275 -19.40 27.92 -13.24
C GLN A 275 -18.75 28.22 -11.88
N LEU A 276 -17.91 29.26 -11.84
CA LEU A 276 -17.32 29.79 -10.61
C LEU A 276 -17.15 31.30 -10.74
N SER A 277 -17.45 32.05 -9.68
CA SER A 277 -17.28 33.51 -9.68
C SER A 277 -15.82 33.88 -9.95
N GLY A 278 -15.58 34.75 -10.93
CA GLY A 278 -14.23 35.14 -11.35
C GLY A 278 -13.59 34.23 -12.41
N TYR A 279 -14.31 33.22 -12.90
CA TYR A 279 -13.88 32.34 -14.00
C TYR A 279 -14.89 32.41 -15.14
N SER A 280 -14.40 32.19 -16.37
CA SER A 280 -15.25 31.99 -17.55
C SER A 280 -16.02 30.68 -17.42
N ASP A 281 -17.28 30.66 -17.86
CA ASP A 281 -18.09 29.43 -17.89
C ASP A 281 -17.45 28.37 -18.80
N TYR A 282 -17.39 27.12 -18.35
CA TYR A 282 -16.95 25.97 -19.15
C TYR A 282 -18.15 25.12 -19.56
N THR A 283 -18.15 24.61 -20.80
CA THR A 283 -19.20 23.71 -21.32
C THR A 283 -18.58 22.58 -22.15
N GLU A 284 -19.01 21.35 -21.90
CA GLU A 284 -18.61 20.15 -22.64
C GLU A 284 -19.85 19.35 -23.06
N ASP A 285 -19.97 19.07 -24.34
CA ASP A 285 -21.05 18.27 -24.91
C ASP A 285 -20.58 16.86 -25.25
N GLY A 286 -21.50 15.92 -25.41
CA GLY A 286 -21.16 14.58 -25.91
C GLY A 286 -20.70 13.59 -24.84
N ILE A 287 -20.94 13.88 -23.55
CA ILE A 287 -20.48 13.03 -22.45
C ILE A 287 -21.39 11.80 -22.35
N GLU A 288 -20.87 10.64 -22.73
CA GLU A 288 -21.59 9.38 -22.63
C GLU A 288 -21.55 8.82 -21.20
N VAL A 289 -22.72 8.48 -20.67
CA VAL A 289 -22.88 7.87 -19.34
C VAL A 289 -23.59 6.53 -19.50
N THR A 290 -22.91 5.47 -19.10
CA THR A 290 -23.36 4.07 -19.17
C THR A 290 -23.94 3.60 -17.83
N ALA A 291 -24.74 2.53 -17.87
CA ALA A 291 -25.45 2.06 -16.69
C ALA A 291 -24.49 1.53 -15.61
N GLY A 292 -24.56 2.12 -14.42
CA GLY A 292 -23.77 1.72 -13.25
C GLY A 292 -22.28 2.03 -13.31
N GLU A 293 -21.87 2.97 -14.17
CA GLU A 293 -20.50 3.47 -14.27
C GLU A 293 -20.47 5.00 -14.10
N PHE A 294 -19.34 5.52 -13.63
CA PHE A 294 -19.06 6.95 -13.65
C PHE A 294 -18.09 7.24 -14.79
N THR A 295 -18.41 8.25 -15.59
CA THR A 295 -17.52 8.77 -16.63
C THR A 295 -16.58 9.79 -16.00
N ASP A 296 -15.28 9.60 -16.17
CA ASP A 296 -14.25 10.54 -15.70
C ASP A 296 -14.11 11.71 -16.70
N LEU A 297 -14.26 12.94 -16.22
CA LEU A 297 -14.08 14.17 -17.00
C LEU A 297 -13.38 15.24 -16.16
N ASP A 298 -12.08 15.38 -16.39
CA ASP A 298 -11.26 16.47 -15.85
C ASP A 298 -11.20 17.62 -16.84
N PHE A 299 -11.25 18.87 -16.34
CA PHE A 299 -11.13 20.06 -17.18
C PHE A 299 -10.57 21.27 -16.42
N ASP A 300 -9.99 22.19 -17.18
CA ASP A 300 -9.44 23.43 -16.64
C ASP A 300 -10.35 24.62 -16.97
N MET A 301 -10.51 25.56 -16.03
CA MET A 301 -11.24 26.81 -16.22
C MET A 301 -10.27 28.00 -16.32
N GLU A 302 -10.60 28.93 -17.21
CA GLU A 302 -9.86 30.18 -17.43
C GLU A 302 -10.42 31.31 -16.54
N GLN A 303 -9.56 32.12 -15.94
CA GLN A 303 -10.00 33.30 -15.18
C GLN A 303 -10.71 34.30 -16.10
N ALA A 304 -11.84 34.86 -15.64
CA ALA A 304 -12.55 35.89 -16.38
C ALA A 304 -11.73 37.18 -16.35
N GLN A 305 -11.49 37.77 -17.53
CA GLN A 305 -10.80 39.05 -17.69
C GLN A 305 -11.61 40.23 -17.13
#